data_AF-A0A4R4XVQ0-F1
#
_entry.id   AF-A0A4R4XVQ0-F1
#
_cell.length_a   1.000
_cell.length_b   1.000
_cell.length_c   1.000
_cell.angle_alpha   90.00
_cell.angle_beta   90.00
_cell.angle_gamma   90.00
#
_symmetry.space_group_name_H-M   'P 1'
#
loop_
_entity.id
_entity.type
_entity.pdbx_description
1 polymer ?
#
loop_
_entity_poly.entity_id
_entity_poly.type
_entity_poly.pdbx_seq_one_letter_code
_entity_poly.pdbx_strand_id
1 'polypeptide(L)' 'MYASNHNSNSVTAFWVDPASGEISPAGEPFSTPSPVCLLIGGTPSRGAHR' A
#
# COMPACT_ATOMS: atom_id res chain seq x y z
N MET A 1 0.19 6.33 -3.41
CA MET A 1 -0.06 6.34 -1.94
C MET A 1 -0.84 5.09 -1.55
N TYR A 2 -0.71 4.62 -0.30
CA TYR A 2 -1.46 3.47 0.22
C TYR A 2 -2.15 3.80 1.55
N ALA A 3 -3.35 3.26 1.77
CA ALA A 3 -4.06 3.32 3.06
C ALA A 3 -4.35 1.91 3.58
N SER A 4 -4.04 1.66 4.85
CA SER A 4 -4.37 0.41 5.55
C SER A 4 -5.67 0.59 6.33
N ASN A 5 -6.76 0.03 5.81
CA ASN A 5 -8.09 0.20 6.38
C ASN A 5 -8.37 -0.92 7.40
N HIS A 6 -7.84 -0.76 8.61
CA HIS A 6 -7.95 -1.75 9.70
C HIS A 6 -9.38 -2.30 9.87
N ASN A 7 -10.37 -1.42 10.02
CA ASN A 7 -11.76 -1.84 10.28
C ASN A 7 -12.46 -2.43 9.04
N SER A 8 -11.99 -2.09 7.84
CA SER A 8 -12.57 -2.55 6.58
C SER A 8 -11.89 -3.78 6.01
N ASN A 9 -10.83 -4.28 6.67
CA ASN A 9 -10.04 -5.43 6.21
C ASN A 9 -9.56 -5.27 4.76
N SER A 10 -9.00 -4.11 4.43
CA SER A 10 -8.48 -3.84 3.10
C SER A 10 -7.29 -2.87 3.07
N VAL A 11 -6.54 -2.91 1.98
CA VAL A 11 -5.53 -1.91 1.61
C VAL A 11 -5.95 -1.27 0.29
N THR A 12 -6.02 0.06 0.25
CA THR A 12 -6.35 0.81 -0.98
C THR A 12 -5.12 1.50 -1.52
N ALA A 13 -4.89 1.39 -2.83
CA ALA A 13 -3.87 2.14 -3.55
C ALA A 13 -4.50 3.39 -4.21
N PHE A 14 -3.75 4.49 -4.22
CA PHE A 14 -4.16 5.76 -4.82
C PHE A 14 -3.07 6.32 -5.73
N TRP A 15 -3.49 6.85 -6.88
CA TRP A 15 -2.71 7.80 -7.66
C TRP A 15 -2.66 9.14 -6.92
N VAL A 16 -1.55 9.85 -7.04
CA VAL A 16 -1.37 11.19 -6.48
C VAL A 16 -0.90 12.09 -7.61
N ASP A 17 -1.65 13.15 -7.91
CA ASP A 17 -1.19 14.19 -8.82
C ASP A 17 -0.03 14.97 -8.14
N PRO A 18 1.16 15.04 -8.76
CA PRO A 18 2.32 15.64 -8.10
C PRO A 18 2.26 17.17 -8.03
N ALA A 19 1.41 17.83 -8.81
CA ALA A 19 1.28 19.29 -8.83
C ALA A 19 0.22 19.77 -7.84
N SER A 20 -0.95 19.10 -7.79
CA SER A 20 -2.09 19.50 -6.94
C SER A 20 -2.18 18.71 -5.63
N GLY A 21 -1.60 17.51 -5.57
CA GLY A 21 -1.77 16.58 -4.44
C GLY A 21 -3.13 15.88 -4.43
N GLU A 22 -3.95 16.05 -5.46
CA GLU A 22 -5.22 15.31 -5.57
C GLU A 22 -4.97 13.81 -5.66
N ILE A 23 -5.88 13.03 -5.07
CA ILE A 23 -5.79 11.59 -5.04
C ILE A 23 -6.99 10.95 -5.72
N SER A 24 -6.75 9.86 -6.44
CA SER A 24 -7.80 9.03 -7.05
C SER A 24 -7.51 7.54 -6.84
N PRO A 25 -8.54 6.68 -6.73
CA PRO A 25 -8.34 5.24 -6.58
C PRO A 25 -7.51 4.67 -7.73
N ALA A 26 -6.51 3.84 -7.41
CA ALA A 26 -5.66 3.17 -8.39
C ALA A 26 -6.14 1.76 -8.76
N GLY A 27 -7.38 1.41 -8.40
CA GLY A 27 -7.98 0.10 -8.58
C GLY A 27 -8.90 -0.28 -7.42
N GLU A 28 -9.33 -1.54 -7.40
CA GLU A 28 -10.10 -2.09 -6.28
C GLU A 28 -9.21 -2.32 -5.04
N PRO A 29 -9.75 -2.19 -3.82
CA PRO A 29 -9.00 -2.48 -2.61
C PRO A 29 -8.56 -3.94 -2.52
N PHE A 30 -7.34 -4.16 -2.05
CA PHE A 30 -6.83 -5.50 -1.74
C PHE A 30 -7.41 -5.96 -0.40
N SER A 31 -8.10 -7.09 -0.37
CA SER A 31 -8.63 -7.63 0.88
C SER A 31 -7.51 -8.26 1.71
N THR A 32 -7.43 -7.89 2.99
CA THR A 32 -6.52 -8.48 3.97
C THR A 32 -7.04 -8.23 5.38
N PRO A 33 -6.96 -9.19 6.31
CA PRO A 33 -7.44 -8.98 7.67
C PRO A 33 -6.67 -7.87 8.39
N SER A 34 -7.40 -6.92 8.95
CA SER A 34 -6.95 -5.91 9.92
C SER A 34 -5.55 -5.30 9.66
N PRO A 35 -5.28 -4.73 8.47
CA PRO A 35 -3.97 -4.17 8.17
C PRO A 35 -3.74 -2.87 8.95
N VAL A 36 -2.52 -2.71 9.51
CA VAL A 36 -2.13 -1.52 10.28
C VAL A 36 -0.78 -0.94 9.88
N CYS A 37 0.09 -1.71 9.23
CA CYS A 37 1.43 -1.28 8.82
C CYS A 37 1.76 -1.83 7.42
N LEU A 38 2.45 -1.02 6.62
CA LEU A 38 2.95 -1.41 5.30
C LEU A 38 4.47 -1.26 5.29
N LEU A 39 5.16 -2.33 4.91
CA LEU A 39 6.57 -2.30 4.58
C LEU A 39 6.71 -2.25 3.06
N ILE A 40 7.47 -1.26 2.57
CA ILE A 40 7.83 -1.19 1.15
C ILE A 40 9.14 -1.95 0.97
N GLY A 41 9.04 -3.17 0.45
CA GLY A 41 10.21 -3.98 0.13
C GLY A 41 10.99 -3.39 -1.03
N GLY A 42 12.31 -3.27 -0.87
CA GLY A 42 13.21 -3.04 -2.00
C GLY A 42 13.36 -4.30 -2.85
N THR A 43 14.17 -4.22 -3.92
CA THR A 43 14.59 -5.42 -4.64
C THR A 43 15.29 -6.38 -3.66
N PRO A 44 14.92 -7.69 -3.63
CA PRO A 44 15.62 -8.64 -2.79
C PRO A 44 17.09 -8.69 -3.22
N SER A 45 18.00 -8.24 -2.34
CA SER A 45 19.41 -8.56 -2.50
C SER A 45 19.53 -10.07 -2.37
N ARG A 46 20.00 -10.74 -3.44
CA ARG A 46 20.29 -12.18 -3.37
C ARG A 46 21.36 -12.38 -2.29
N GLY A 47 20.95 -12.85 -1.11
CA GLY A 47 21.86 -13.27 -0.05
C GLY A 47 21.62 -12.56 1.29
N ALA A 48 20.59 -12.98 2.02
CA ALA A 48 20.54 -12.84 3.47
C ALA A 48 19.84 -14.06 4.07
N HIS A 49 20.38 -15.25 3.77
CA HIS A 49 20.24 -16.41 4.65
C HIS A 49 21.41 -16.35 5.62
N ARG A 50 21.13 -16.00 6.88
CA ARG A 50 21.87 -16.47 8.05
C ARG A 50 20.87 -16.72 9.16
#